data_AF-A0A4Q5SUW0-F1
#
_entry.id   AF-A0A4Q5SUW0-F1
#
_cell.length_a   1.000
_cell.length_b   1.000
_cell.length_c   1.000
_cell.angle_alpha   90.00
_cell.angle_beta   90.00
_cell.angle_gamma   90.00
#
_symmetry.space_group_name_H-M   'P 1'
#
loop_
_entity.id
_entity.type
_entity.pdbx_description
1 polymer ?
#
loop_
_entity_poly.entity_id
_entity_poly.type
_entity_poly.pdbx_seq_one_letter_code
_entity_poly.pdbx_strand_id
1 'polypeptide(L)'
;MKRSILLPASYAIGMALSLFGALQKILHAPSSESWLMVSLLAFVPFILIAAYEVCTSRTTAKGEKVMWTLALILFTTIAGLVYLLSSRKRVVAHP
;
A
#
# COMPACT_ATOMS: atom_id res chain seq x y z
N MET A 1 -16.30 6.92 -5.01
CA MET A 1 -15.10 7.29 -5.81
C MET A 1 -14.64 6.09 -6.63
N LYS A 2 -14.11 6.31 -7.84
CA LYS A 2 -13.55 5.22 -8.66
C LYS A 2 -12.32 4.62 -7.95
N ARG A 3 -12.16 3.29 -7.98
CA ARG A 3 -10.99 2.58 -7.40
C ARG A 3 -9.65 3.11 -7.91
N SER A 4 -9.65 3.64 -9.15
CA SER A 4 -8.50 4.29 -9.77
C SER A 4 -7.98 5.54 -9.04
N ILE A 5 -8.83 6.21 -8.25
CA ILE A 5 -8.45 7.39 -7.46
C ILE A 5 -8.23 6.99 -6.00
N LEU A 6 -9.02 6.04 -5.49
CA LEU A 6 -8.98 5.65 -4.08
C LEU A 6 -7.67 4.95 -3.70
N LEU A 7 -7.13 4.10 -4.58
CA LEU A 7 -5.84 3.41 -4.37
C LEU A 7 -4.65 4.39 -4.24
N PRO A 8 -4.38 5.27 -5.23
CA PRO A 8 -3.26 6.20 -5.10
C PRO A 8 -3.46 7.19 -3.95
N ALA A 9 -4.70 7.62 -3.67
CA ALA A 9 -4.98 8.51 -2.55
C ALA A 9 -4.71 7.85 -1.19
N SER A 10 -5.21 6.64 -0.96
CA SER A 10 -4.95 5.90 0.29
C SER A 10 -3.47 5.60 0.50
N TYR A 11 -2.76 5.23 -0.56
CA TYR A 11 -1.30 5.07 -0.50
C TYR A 11 -0.59 6.39 -0.16
N ALA A 12 -0.94 7.49 -0.84
CA ALA A 12 -0.33 8.80 -0.61
C ALA A 12 -0.56 9.31 0.83
N ILE A 13 -1.75 9.12 1.37
CA ILE A 13 -2.07 9.48 2.77
C ILE A 13 -1.21 8.66 3.75
N GLY A 14 -1.16 7.34 3.59
CA GLY A 14 -0.31 6.48 4.42
C GLY A 14 1.16 6.87 4.34
N MET A 15 1.65 7.18 3.13
CA MET A 15 3.03 7.58 2.88
C MET A 15 3.36 8.94 3.51
N ALA A 16 2.48 9.93 3.39
CA ALA A 16 2.64 11.23 4.02
C ALA A 16 2.68 11.12 5.57
N LEU A 17 1.76 10.35 6.16
CA LEU A 17 1.75 10.10 7.60
C LEU A 17 3.00 9.33 8.07
N SER A 18 3.48 8.38 7.27
CA SER A 18 4.70 7.62 7.53
C SER A 18 5.92 8.54 7.54
N LEU A 19 6.06 9.41 6.53
CA LEU A 19 7.15 10.39 6.49
C LEU A 19 7.07 11.35 7.67
N PHE A 20 5.88 11.82 8.02
CA PHE A 20 5.68 12.68 9.17
C PHE A 20 6.06 12.00 10.50
N GLY A 21 5.62 10.75 10.71
CA GLY A 21 5.98 9.96 11.89
C GLY A 21 7.49 9.68 11.96
N ALA A 22 8.12 9.38 10.82
CA ALA A 22 9.56 9.17 10.74
C ALA A 22 10.35 10.46 11.08
N LEU A 23 9.91 11.62 10.57
CA LEU A 23 10.50 12.92 10.92
C LEU A 23 10.39 13.19 12.43
N GLN A 24 9.23 12.92 13.03
CA GLN A 24 9.06 13.04 14.48
C GLN A 24 10.00 12.13 15.26
N LYS A 25 10.24 10.90 14.78
CA LYS A 25 11.17 9.96 15.43
C LYS A 25 12.61 10.46 15.37
N ILE A 26 13.05 11.01 14.24
CA ILE A 26 14.40 11.61 14.09
C ILE A 26 14.57 12.83 15.01
N LEU A 27 13.53 13.67 15.09
CA LEU A 27 13.53 14.86 15.96
C LEU A 27 13.34 14.54 17.45
N HIS A 28 13.24 13.27 17.83
CA HIS A 28 13.00 12.83 19.21
C HIS A 28 11.75 13.45 19.83
N ALA A 29 10.73 13.73 19.01
CA ALA A 29 9.48 14.28 19.49
C ALA A 29 8.73 13.26 20.36
N PRO A 30 8.10 13.71 21.47
CA PRO A 30 7.22 12.86 22.25
C PRO A 30 6.06 12.39 21.36
N SER A 31 5.61 11.15 21.52
CA SER A 31 4.55 10.49 20.70
C SER A 31 4.89 10.11 19.25
N SER A 32 6.17 10.18 18.84
CA SER A 32 6.60 9.73 17.50
C SER A 32 6.19 8.28 17.15
N GLU A 33 6.15 7.39 18.15
CA GLU A 33 5.72 5.98 17.98
C GLU A 33 4.22 5.87 17.66
N SER A 34 3.40 6.69 18.31
CA SER A 34 1.96 6.74 18.04
C SER A 34 1.69 7.20 16.60
N TRP A 35 2.43 8.19 16.11
CA TRP A 35 2.32 8.66 14.73
C TRP A 35 2.70 7.59 13.70
N LEU A 36 3.78 6.85 13.96
CA LEU A 36 4.16 5.71 13.12
C LEU A 36 3.08 4.62 13.12
N MET A 37 2.49 4.31 14.27
CA MET A 37 1.39 3.34 14.35
C MET A 37 0.14 3.79 13.57
N VAL A 38 -0.23 5.08 13.68
CA VAL A 38 -1.34 5.65 12.89
C VAL A 38 -1.05 5.59 11.39
N SER A 39 0.19 5.85 10.97
CA SER A 39 0.57 5.71 9.56
C SER A 39 0.40 4.28 9.04
N LEU A 40 0.70 3.28 9.87
CA LEU A 40 0.56 1.87 9.51
C LEU A 40 -0.91 1.47 9.34
N LEU A 41 -1.77 1.97 10.23
CA LEU A 41 -3.23 1.81 10.10
C LEU A 41 -3.79 2.50 8.85
N ALA A 42 -3.23 3.66 8.47
CA ALA A 42 -3.65 4.38 7.27
C ALA A 42 -3.34 3.62 5.96
N PHE A 43 -2.37 2.70 5.97
CA PHE A 43 -2.09 1.82 4.82
C PHE A 43 -3.05 0.64 4.67
N VAL A 44 -3.75 0.23 5.74
CA VAL A 44 -4.70 -0.91 5.71
C VAL A 44 -5.69 -0.84 4.54
N PRO A 45 -6.43 0.27 4.31
CA PRO A 45 -7.35 0.33 3.17
C PRO A 45 -6.66 0.16 1.82
N PHE A 46 -5.43 0.66 1.65
CA PHE A 46 -4.65 0.45 0.44
C PHE A 46 -4.30 -1.04 0.26
N ILE A 47 -3.78 -1.69 1.31
CA ILE A 47 -3.40 -3.11 1.29
C ILE A 47 -4.58 -3.98 0.91
N LEU A 48 -5.74 -3.78 1.54
CA LEU A 48 -6.93 -4.59 1.31
C LEU A 48 -7.42 -4.50 -0.14
N ILE A 49 -7.45 -3.28 -0.70
CA ILE A 49 -7.94 -3.07 -2.07
C ILE A 49 -6.93 -3.60 -3.08
N ALA A 50 -5.63 -3.35 -2.88
CA ALA A 50 -4.58 -3.86 -3.76
C ALA A 50 -4.51 -5.39 -3.73
N ALA A 51 -4.58 -6.00 -2.54
CA ALA A 51 -4.65 -7.45 -2.38
C ALA A 51 -5.89 -8.04 -3.05
N TYR A 52 -7.05 -7.38 -2.91
CA TYR A 52 -8.27 -7.81 -3.60
C TYR A 52 -8.12 -7.77 -5.12
N GLU A 53 -7.56 -6.70 -5.69
CA GLU A 53 -7.30 -6.60 -7.14
C GLU A 53 -6.36 -7.71 -7.63
N VAL A 54 -5.27 -7.99 -6.90
CA VAL A 54 -4.34 -9.08 -7.26
C VAL A 54 -4.99 -10.46 -7.17
N CYS A 55 -5.72 -10.73 -6.08
CA CYS A 55 -6.33 -12.05 -5.86
C CYS A 55 -7.44 -12.34 -6.88
N THR A 56 -8.18 -11.32 -7.30
CA THR A 56 -9.29 -11.45 -8.25
C THR A 56 -8.80 -11.51 -9.71
N SER A 57 -7.60 -11.02 -9.99
CA SER A 57 -7.05 -11.02 -11.34
C SER A 57 -6.89 -12.44 -11.92
N ARG A 58 -7.33 -12.62 -13.17
CA ARG A 58 -7.23 -13.90 -13.90
C ARG A 58 -5.87 -14.09 -14.58
N THR A 59 -5.12 -13.01 -14.79
CA THR A 59 -3.81 -13.01 -15.47
C THR A 59 -2.66 -13.38 -14.54
N THR A 60 -2.81 -13.20 -13.24
CA THR A 60 -1.74 -13.47 -12.26
C THR A 60 -1.75 -14.94 -11.83
N ALA A 61 -0.60 -15.62 -11.91
CA ALA A 61 -0.47 -17.00 -11.45
C ALA A 61 -0.68 -17.13 -9.93
N LYS A 62 -1.14 -18.30 -9.45
CA LYS A 62 -1.44 -18.51 -8.01
C LYS A 62 -0.25 -18.19 -7.09
N GLY A 63 0.98 -18.58 -7.45
CA GLY A 63 2.18 -18.27 -6.66
C GLY A 63 2.50 -16.78 -6.63
N GLU A 64 2.32 -16.09 -7.75
CA GLU A 64 2.54 -14.65 -7.85
C GLU A 64 1.53 -13.86 -7.02
N LYS A 65 0.29 -14.33 -6.87
CA LYS A 65 -0.71 -13.74 -5.96
C LYS A 65 -0.27 -13.78 -4.50
N VAL A 66 0.27 -14.92 -4.06
CA VAL A 66 0.80 -15.07 -2.69
C VAL A 66 2.00 -14.16 -2.47
N MET A 67 2.90 -14.08 -3.45
CA MET A 67 4.05 -13.18 -3.37
C MET A 67 3.62 -11.71 -3.24
N TRP A 68 2.66 -11.27 -4.06
CA TRP A 68 2.14 -9.90 -4.01
C TRP A 68 1.45 -9.58 -2.69
N THR A 69 0.64 -10.48 -2.16
CA THR A 69 -0.04 -10.26 -0.88
C THR A 69 0.95 -10.16 0.27
N LEU A 70 1.96 -11.03 0.33
CA LEU A 70 3.05 -10.94 1.30
C LEU A 70 3.85 -9.64 1.15
N ALA A 71 4.20 -9.27 -0.09
CA ALA A 71 4.94 -8.04 -0.36
C ALA A 71 4.14 -6.79 0.07
N LEU A 72 2.84 -6.75 -0.20
CA LEU A 72 1.98 -5.64 0.20
C LEU A 72 1.84 -5.55 1.72
N ILE A 73 1.80 -6.65 2.45
CA ILE A 73 1.66 -6.62 3.92
C ILE A 73 2.98 -6.23 4.58
N LEU A 74 4.09 -6.86 4.19
CA LEU A 74 5.38 -6.71 4.86
C LEU A 74 6.18 -5.49 4.38
N PHE A 75 6.05 -5.14 3.10
CA PHE A 75 6.81 -4.08 2.45
C PHE A 75 5.89 -3.05 1.80
N THR A 76 4.80 -2.68 2.49
CA THR A 76 3.72 -1.81 1.95
C THR A 76 4.21 -0.56 1.25
N THR A 77 5.27 0.07 1.75
CA THR A 77 5.85 1.29 1.15
C THR A 77 6.42 0.98 -0.24
N ILE A 78 7.41 0.10 -0.32
CA ILE A 78 8.09 -0.23 -1.58
C ILE A 78 7.15 -1.01 -2.52
N ALA A 79 6.51 -2.07 -2.00
CA ALA A 79 5.61 -2.90 -2.79
C ALA A 79 4.38 -2.12 -3.26
N GLY A 80 3.85 -1.21 -2.44
CA GLY A 80 2.74 -0.34 -2.82
C GLY A 80 3.10 0.61 -3.96
N LEU A 81 4.30 1.20 -3.93
CA LEU A 81 4.80 2.03 -5.02
C LEU A 81 4.96 1.22 -6.32
N VAL A 82 5.62 0.07 -6.26
CA VAL A 82 5.81 -0.82 -7.43
C VAL A 82 4.46 -1.29 -7.98
N TYR A 83 3.52 -1.61 -7.09
CA TYR A 83 2.16 -2.00 -7.47
C TYR A 83 1.47 -0.91 -8.29
N LEU A 84 1.47 0.33 -7.78
CA LEU A 84 0.80 1.46 -8.44
C LEU A 84 1.40 1.82 -9.79
N LEU A 85 2.73 1.78 -9.92
CA LEU A 85 3.43 2.23 -11.13
C LEU A 85 3.41 1.20 -12.26
N SER A 86 3.61 -0.08 -11.93
CA SER A 86 3.89 -1.13 -12.91
C SER A 86 2.83 -2.21 -12.91
N SER A 87 2.61 -2.86 -11.76
CA SER A 87 1.81 -4.09 -11.72
C SER A 87 0.33 -3.85 -11.91
N ARG A 88 -0.21 -2.73 -11.43
CA ARG A 88 -1.64 -2.41 -11.58
C ARG A 88 -2.07 -2.38 -13.05
N LYS A 89 -1.21 -1.91 -13.96
CA LYS A 89 -1.49 -1.91 -15.41
C LYS A 89 -1.72 -3.34 -15.91
N ARG A 90 -0.87 -4.30 -15.50
CA ARG A 90 -1.00 -5.72 -15.87
C ARG A 90 -2.20 -6.41 -15.22
N VAL A 91 -2.48 -6.08 -13.96
CA VAL A 91 -3.56 -6.69 -13.16
C VAL A 91 -4.95 -6.24 -13.65
N VAL A 92 -5.07 -4.99 -14.12
CA VAL A 92 -6.34 -4.37 -14.55
C VAL A 92 -6.54 -4.37 -16.07
N ALA A 93 -5.51 -4.63 -16.89
CA ALA A 93 -5.57 -4.51 -18.36
C ALA A 93 -6.57 -5.44 -19.08
N HIS A 94 -7.21 -6.40 -18.39
CA HIS A 94 -8.26 -7.21 -18.99
C HIS A 94 -9.49 -7.29 -18.06
N PRO A 95 -10.58 -6.57 -18.37
CA PRO A 95 -11.91 -6.89 -17.83
C PRO A 95 -12.40 -8.27 -18.31
#